data_AF-A0A6A6C2R4-F1
#
_entry.id   AF-A0A6A6C2R4-F1
#
_cell.length_a   1.000
_cell.length_b   1.000
_cell.length_c   1.000
_cell.angle_alpha   90.00
_cell.angle_beta   90.00
_cell.angle_gamma   90.00
#
_symmetry.space_group_name_H-M   'P 1'
#
loop_
_entity.id
_entity.type
_entity.pdbx_description
1 polymer ?
#
loop_
_entity_poly.entity_id
_entity_poly.type
_entity_poly.pdbx_seq_one_letter_code
_entity_poly.pdbx_strand_id
1 'polypeptide(L)'
;MSGKYVPPGRRGKLEDAAGEKPPSEDESLWETDNIIFTKSSLHLLPAQLADDPSKAPSSTEQVGPAGASASEAAEADKGSNVEGNAVNADTRPEESPAEQEEPTKEPRTPIAVFKHARKGQVGRFLRFDGWYQIEKLAYLAPESPELVKMLEKKWNKTDRFGNARPQQRSEAQWRESLRHRWAVLKLKKDEDAEKELGVPKIGRLPELDPESPKVAKKTVNEMLAEMRMGGQGDQKTDSRVKGSE
;
A
#
# COMPACT_ATOMS: atom_id res chain seq x y z
N MET A 1 -43.16 42.50 17.81
CA MET A 1 -42.47 41.52 18.69
C MET A 1 -40.99 41.55 18.36
N SER A 2 -40.13 42.04 19.26
CA SER A 2 -38.71 42.24 18.96
C SER A 2 -37.88 41.11 19.57
N GLY A 3 -37.56 40.09 18.75
CA GLY A 3 -36.68 39.00 19.15
C GLY A 3 -35.24 39.49 19.34
N LYS A 4 -34.71 39.39 20.57
CA LYS A 4 -33.31 39.73 20.84
C LYS A 4 -32.42 38.57 20.37
N TYR A 5 -31.50 38.86 19.44
CA TYR A 5 -30.48 37.91 19.02
C TYR A 5 -29.53 37.61 20.18
N VAL A 6 -29.42 36.34 20.57
CA VAL A 6 -28.43 35.86 21.55
C VAL A 6 -27.26 35.29 20.76
N PRO A 7 -26.05 35.88 20.83
CA PRO A 7 -24.90 35.34 20.12
C PRO A 7 -24.53 33.96 20.68
N PRO A 8 -24.07 33.01 19.84
CA PRO A 8 -23.65 31.69 20.32
C PRO A 8 -22.51 31.85 21.33
N GLY A 9 -22.71 31.34 22.54
CA GLY A 9 -21.74 31.45 23.62
C GLY A 9 -20.39 30.87 23.20
N ARG A 10 -19.30 31.57 23.53
CA ARG A 10 -17.94 31.05 23.40
C ARG A 10 -17.90 29.70 24.11
N ARG A 11 -17.69 28.60 23.36
CA ARG A 11 -17.39 27.29 23.96
C ARG A 11 -16.24 27.49 24.94
N GLY A 12 -16.46 27.09 26.18
CA GLY A 12 -15.41 27.07 27.20
C GLY A 12 -14.21 26.31 26.64
N LYS A 13 -13.03 26.88 26.86
CA LYS A 13 -11.76 26.21 26.57
C LYS A 13 -11.70 25.03 27.54
N LEU A 14 -11.90 23.81 27.05
CA LEU A 14 -11.85 22.61 27.89
C LEU A 14 -10.37 22.38 28.21
N GLU A 15 -9.97 22.66 29.44
CA GLU A 15 -8.58 22.56 29.86
C GLU A 15 -8.24 21.09 30.16
N ASP A 16 -7.27 20.57 29.39
CA ASP A 16 -6.24 19.65 29.83
C ASP A 16 -6.67 18.43 30.68
N ALA A 17 -7.71 17.72 30.22
CA ALA A 17 -7.71 16.28 30.40
C ALA A 17 -6.50 15.71 29.64
N ALA A 18 -5.64 14.94 30.32
CA ALA A 18 -4.52 14.22 29.72
C ALA A 18 -5.02 13.01 28.89
N GLY A 19 -5.86 13.30 27.89
CA GLY A 19 -6.35 12.32 26.95
C GLY A 19 -5.17 11.79 26.16
N GLU A 20 -4.99 10.46 26.22
CA GLU A 20 -4.18 9.73 25.26
C GLU A 20 -4.54 10.24 23.86
N LYS A 21 -3.57 10.87 23.21
CA LYS A 21 -3.79 11.47 21.89
C LYS A 21 -4.28 10.34 20.99
N PRO A 22 -5.52 10.39 20.46
CA PRO A 22 -6.06 9.28 19.69
C PRO A 22 -5.05 8.93 18.60
N PRO A 23 -4.72 7.64 18.39
CA PRO A 23 -3.71 7.23 17.43
C PRO A 23 -4.04 7.90 16.11
N SER A 24 -3.08 8.60 15.52
CA SER A 24 -3.38 9.53 14.44
C SER A 24 -3.90 8.75 13.23
N GLU A 25 -5.22 8.74 13.05
CA GLU A 25 -5.98 7.85 12.14
C GLU A 25 -5.64 7.98 10.64
N ASP A 26 -4.68 8.84 10.31
CA ASP A 26 -4.04 8.99 9.00
C ASP A 26 -2.78 8.09 8.88
N GLU A 27 -2.53 7.22 9.88
CA GLU A 27 -1.60 6.10 9.83
C GLU A 27 -1.99 5.16 8.70
N SER A 28 -1.12 5.10 7.70
CA SER A 28 -1.32 4.26 6.52
C SER A 28 -1.19 2.80 6.95
N LEU A 29 -1.87 1.85 6.28
CA LEU A 29 -1.73 0.41 6.57
C LEU A 29 -0.28 -0.10 6.55
N TRP A 30 0.60 0.60 5.84
CA TRP A 30 2.04 0.41 5.88
C TRP A 30 2.66 0.70 7.27
N GLU A 31 2.23 1.77 7.94
CA GLU A 31 2.76 2.23 9.23
C GLU A 31 2.33 1.32 10.39
N THR A 32 1.13 0.71 10.31
CA THR A 32 0.64 -0.26 11.31
C THR A 32 1.11 -1.69 11.02
N ASP A 33 0.85 -2.22 9.82
CA ASP A 33 0.98 -3.66 9.53
C ASP A 33 2.24 -4.00 8.70
N ASN A 34 2.98 -3.01 8.19
CA ASN A 34 4.07 -3.16 7.21
C ASN A 34 3.65 -3.98 5.97
N ILE A 35 2.40 -3.81 5.53
CA ILE A 35 1.85 -4.51 4.34
C ILE A 35 2.02 -3.67 3.08
N ILE A 36 2.55 -4.28 2.02
CA ILE A 36 2.70 -3.69 0.68
C ILE A 36 1.83 -4.45 -0.32
N PHE A 37 1.10 -3.70 -1.14
CA PHE A 37 0.28 -4.22 -2.25
C PHE A 37 0.92 -3.86 -3.59
N THR A 38 1.45 -4.85 -4.32
CA THR A 38 2.05 -4.64 -5.65
C THR A 38 1.25 -5.28 -6.77
N LYS A 39 1.19 -4.58 -7.91
CA LYS A 39 0.61 -5.00 -9.20
C LYS A 39 1.70 -5.30 -10.25
N SER A 40 2.91 -4.77 -10.06
CA SER A 40 4.00 -4.78 -11.04
C SER A 40 5.18 -5.61 -10.56
N SER A 41 5.97 -6.12 -11.51
CA SER A 41 7.23 -6.83 -11.25
C SER A 41 7.10 -8.06 -10.35
N LEU A 42 5.97 -8.76 -10.42
CA LEU A 42 5.69 -9.98 -9.64
C LEU A 42 6.75 -11.07 -9.82
N HIS A 43 7.44 -11.10 -10.97
CA HIS A 43 8.53 -12.03 -11.28
C HIS A 43 9.85 -11.73 -10.54
N LEU A 44 9.99 -10.56 -9.91
CA LEU A 44 11.13 -10.23 -9.05
C LEU A 44 10.93 -10.69 -7.61
N LEU A 45 9.74 -11.19 -7.27
CA LEU A 45 9.45 -11.69 -5.93
C LEU A 45 9.88 -13.16 -5.83
N PRO A 46 10.54 -13.56 -4.73
CA PRO A 46 11.00 -14.94 -4.54
C PRO A 46 9.80 -15.90 -4.48
N ALA A 47 9.66 -16.76 -5.49
CA ALA A 47 8.54 -17.69 -5.61
C ALA A 47 8.45 -18.69 -4.45
N GLN A 48 9.59 -19.04 -3.84
CA GLN A 48 9.67 -19.92 -2.66
C GLN A 48 8.96 -19.38 -1.41
N LEU A 49 8.72 -18.06 -1.35
CA LEU A 49 8.03 -17.39 -0.24
C LEU A 49 6.51 -17.28 -0.44
N ALA A 50 6.01 -17.71 -1.60
CA ALA A 50 4.57 -17.78 -1.84
C ALA A 50 3.97 -18.88 -0.96
N ASP A 51 3.00 -18.52 -0.12
CA ASP A 51 2.15 -19.54 0.50
C ASP A 51 1.32 -20.21 -0.61
N ASP A 52 1.65 -21.46 -0.94
CA ASP A 52 0.83 -22.27 -1.83
C ASP A 52 -0.56 -22.44 -1.18
N PRO A 53 -1.65 -21.93 -1.79
CA PRO A 53 -2.98 -22.00 -1.17
C PRO A 53 -3.53 -23.44 -1.09
N SER A 54 -2.94 -24.39 -1.82
CA SER A 54 -3.17 -25.83 -1.69
C SER A 54 -2.56 -26.44 -0.42
N LYS A 55 -1.58 -25.75 0.19
CA LYS A 55 -0.93 -26.12 1.46
C LYS A 55 -1.34 -25.16 2.59
N ALA A 56 -2.58 -24.68 2.56
CA ALA A 56 -3.18 -24.06 3.73
C ALA A 56 -3.07 -25.03 4.92
N PRO A 57 -2.43 -24.65 6.04
CA PRO A 57 -2.46 -25.49 7.23
C PRO A 57 -3.92 -25.68 7.62
N SER A 58 -4.31 -26.93 7.89
CA SER A 58 -5.60 -27.23 8.52
C SER A 58 -5.54 -26.79 9.98
N SER A 59 -5.59 -25.46 10.19
CA SER A 59 -5.87 -24.85 11.48
C SER A 59 -7.29 -25.24 11.86
N THR A 60 -7.41 -26.42 12.45
CA THR A 60 -8.63 -26.96 13.03
C THR A 60 -8.93 -26.19 14.31
N GLU A 61 -9.30 -24.92 14.16
CA GLU A 61 -10.01 -24.19 15.20
C GLU A 61 -11.41 -24.81 15.32
N GLN A 62 -11.50 -25.85 16.14
CA GLN A 62 -12.77 -26.31 16.71
C GLN A 62 -13.35 -25.20 17.59
N VAL A 63 -14.02 -24.24 16.97
CA VAL A 63 -14.93 -23.33 17.67
C VAL A 63 -16.14 -24.15 18.08
N GLY A 64 -16.11 -24.68 19.30
CA GLY A 64 -17.19 -25.49 19.86
C GLY A 64 -18.51 -24.68 19.97
N PRO A 65 -19.65 -25.21 19.51
CA PRO A 65 -20.93 -24.52 19.64
C PRO A 65 -21.55 -24.72 21.04
N ALA A 66 -21.40 -23.70 21.89
CA ALA A 66 -22.34 -23.39 22.96
C ALA A 66 -23.04 -22.07 22.54
N GLY A 67 -24.35 -21.98 22.34
CA GLY A 67 -25.44 -22.42 23.22
C GLY A 67 -25.84 -21.22 24.11
N ALA A 68 -27.07 -20.69 24.11
CA ALA A 68 -28.30 -21.10 23.44
C ALA A 68 -29.35 -19.94 23.39
N SER A 69 -30.42 -20.12 22.58
CA SER A 69 -31.81 -19.61 22.73
C SER A 69 -32.09 -18.08 22.88
N ALA A 70 -33.10 -17.46 22.26
CA ALA A 70 -34.16 -17.83 21.28
C ALA A 70 -34.67 -16.50 20.61
N SER A 71 -35.74 -16.34 19.82
CA SER A 71 -36.94 -17.15 19.45
C SER A 71 -37.41 -16.77 18.01
N GLU A 72 -38.13 -17.63 17.28
CA GLU A 72 -39.60 -17.61 17.01
C GLU A 72 -40.11 -16.38 16.19
N ALA A 73 -40.69 -16.51 14.98
CA ALA A 73 -41.17 -17.66 14.19
C ALA A 73 -40.81 -17.48 12.67
N ALA A 74 -41.28 -18.20 11.64
CA ALA A 74 -42.40 -19.14 11.48
C ALA A 74 -42.20 -20.18 10.32
N GLU A 75 -43.30 -20.63 9.72
CA GLU A 75 -43.47 -21.75 8.76
C GLU A 75 -43.47 -21.31 7.27
N ALA A 76 -43.41 -22.15 6.22
CA ALA A 76 -43.50 -23.62 6.04
C ALA A 76 -42.69 -24.04 4.76
N ASP A 77 -42.62 -25.26 4.21
CA ASP A 77 -43.20 -26.61 4.49
C ASP A 77 -42.16 -27.70 4.05
N LYS A 78 -42.63 -28.90 3.66
CA LYS A 78 -41.92 -30.18 3.44
C LYS A 78 -40.86 -30.30 2.32
N GLY A 79 -39.94 -31.25 2.55
CA GLY A 79 -39.04 -31.85 1.54
C GLY A 79 -38.38 -33.20 1.91
N SER A 80 -39.11 -34.11 2.56
CA SER A 80 -38.83 -35.55 2.81
C SER A 80 -37.57 -36.25 2.21
N ASN A 81 -36.66 -36.70 3.10
CA ASN A 81 -36.18 -38.09 3.34
C ASN A 81 -35.50 -38.94 2.22
N VAL A 82 -34.25 -39.39 2.47
CA VAL A 82 -33.78 -40.80 2.32
C VAL A 82 -32.69 -41.11 3.37
N GLU A 83 -32.84 -42.21 4.11
CA GLU A 83 -31.84 -42.79 5.02
C GLU A 83 -30.81 -43.70 4.29
N GLY A 84 -29.60 -43.84 4.86
CA GLY A 84 -28.58 -44.80 4.41
C GLY A 84 -27.21 -44.49 5.03
N ASN A 85 -26.96 -44.87 6.29
CA ASN A 85 -26.42 -46.18 6.70
C ASN A 85 -25.04 -46.54 6.13
N ALA A 86 -23.99 -46.30 6.92
CA ALA A 86 -22.79 -47.16 6.97
C ALA A 86 -21.97 -46.84 8.24
N VAL A 87 -22.04 -47.73 9.23
CA VAL A 87 -21.07 -47.77 10.35
C VAL A 87 -19.71 -48.14 9.77
N ASN A 88 -18.65 -47.37 10.08
CA ASN A 88 -17.29 -47.80 9.78
C ASN A 88 -16.32 -47.50 10.92
N ALA A 89 -15.52 -48.54 11.18
CA ALA A 89 -14.63 -48.77 12.29
C ALA A 89 -13.79 -47.56 12.75
N ASP A 90 -13.83 -47.34 14.06
CA ASP A 90 -12.71 -46.84 14.85
C ASP A 90 -11.44 -47.63 14.50
N THR A 91 -10.47 -46.97 13.87
CA THR A 91 -9.09 -47.47 13.75
C THR A 91 -8.17 -46.26 13.77
N ARG A 92 -7.99 -45.70 14.98
CA ARG A 92 -7.04 -44.63 15.26
C ARG A 92 -5.60 -45.16 15.14
N PRO A 93 -4.81 -44.74 14.14
CA PRO A 93 -3.39 -45.06 14.12
C PRO A 93 -2.71 -44.21 15.20
N GLU A 94 -1.92 -44.84 16.05
CA GLU A 94 -1.06 -44.14 17.00
C GLU A 94 0.17 -43.62 16.24
N GLU A 95 -0.02 -42.55 15.45
CA GLU A 95 1.09 -41.88 14.78
C GLU A 95 2.05 -41.32 15.83
N SER A 96 3.26 -41.87 15.85
CA SER A 96 4.36 -41.35 16.68
C SER A 96 4.60 -39.87 16.35
N PRO A 97 4.97 -39.04 17.33
CA PRO A 97 5.31 -37.65 17.08
C PRO A 97 6.58 -37.59 16.25
N ALA A 98 6.43 -37.59 14.93
CA ALA A 98 7.50 -37.25 14.02
C ALA A 98 7.97 -35.85 14.39
N GLU A 99 9.22 -35.75 14.86
CA GLU A 99 9.88 -34.48 15.09
C GLU A 99 9.80 -33.69 13.78
N GLN A 100 8.94 -32.67 13.77
CA GLN A 100 8.80 -31.78 12.63
C GLN A 100 10.09 -30.97 12.56
N GLU A 101 11.04 -31.47 11.78
CA GLU A 101 12.28 -30.76 11.45
C GLU A 101 11.88 -29.36 10.96
N GLU A 102 12.13 -28.35 11.79
CA GLU A 102 11.84 -26.94 11.48
C GLU A 102 12.44 -26.65 10.10
N PRO A 103 11.63 -26.33 9.09
CA PRO A 103 12.11 -26.24 7.71
C PRO A 103 13.23 -25.22 7.68
N THR A 104 14.44 -25.66 7.34
CA THR A 104 15.67 -24.85 7.39
C THR A 104 15.46 -23.59 6.57
N LYS A 105 15.17 -22.48 7.26
CA LYS A 105 14.83 -21.20 6.65
C LYS A 105 16.06 -20.70 5.92
N GLU A 106 16.03 -20.80 4.58
CA GLU A 106 17.08 -20.25 3.73
C GLU A 106 17.34 -18.77 4.10
N PRO A 107 18.60 -18.32 4.12
CA PRO A 107 18.94 -16.96 4.55
C PRO A 107 18.31 -15.94 3.61
N ARG A 108 17.24 -15.28 4.08
CA ARG A 108 16.46 -14.33 3.28
C ARG A 108 17.20 -12.99 3.19
N THR A 109 17.42 -12.49 1.98
CA THR A 109 18.11 -11.22 1.74
C THR A 109 17.37 -10.04 2.41
N PRO A 110 18.03 -9.23 3.24
CA PRO A 110 17.41 -8.06 3.87
C PRO A 110 17.19 -6.93 2.84
N ILE A 111 16.10 -6.20 2.99
CA ILE A 111 15.60 -5.16 2.09
C ILE A 111 15.67 -3.80 2.78
N ALA A 112 16.42 -2.87 2.21
CA ALA A 112 16.46 -1.48 2.69
C ALA A 112 15.17 -0.74 2.30
N VAL A 113 14.40 -0.27 3.28
CA VAL A 113 13.14 0.46 3.05
C VAL A 113 13.32 1.96 3.28
N PHE A 114 12.68 2.76 2.42
CA PHE A 114 12.74 4.22 2.44
C PHE A 114 11.34 4.83 2.44
N LYS A 115 11.05 5.69 3.41
CA LYS A 115 9.82 6.49 3.47
C LYS A 115 10.02 7.83 2.75
N HIS A 116 9.04 8.23 1.94
CA HIS A 116 9.04 9.54 1.28
C HIS A 116 8.47 10.60 2.24
N ALA A 117 9.25 11.64 2.55
CA ALA A 117 8.77 12.75 3.37
C ALA A 117 7.60 13.48 2.68
N ARG A 118 6.50 13.74 3.39
CA ARG A 118 5.33 14.47 2.83
C ARG A 118 5.72 15.93 2.51
N LYS A 119 5.06 16.52 1.50
CA LYS A 119 5.34 17.87 0.97
C LYS A 119 5.39 18.94 2.07
N GLY A 120 6.46 19.74 2.06
CA GLY A 120 6.65 20.90 2.95
C GLY A 120 8.13 21.25 3.12
N GLN A 121 9.00 20.25 3.12
CA GLN A 121 10.45 20.43 2.99
C GLN A 121 10.82 20.55 1.50
N VAL A 122 11.72 21.50 1.19
CA VAL A 122 12.20 21.73 -0.18
C VAL A 122 13.26 20.69 -0.52
N GLY A 123 12.83 19.58 -1.14
CA GLY A 123 13.71 18.52 -1.64
C GLY A 123 13.04 17.14 -1.67
N ARG A 124 13.53 16.24 -2.55
CA ARG A 124 12.99 14.88 -2.68
C ARG A 124 13.62 13.95 -1.65
N PHE A 125 13.34 14.18 -0.37
CA PHE A 125 13.96 13.42 0.70
C PHE A 125 13.26 12.08 0.93
N LEU A 126 13.89 11.02 0.42
CA LEU A 126 13.70 9.66 0.91
C LEU A 126 14.46 9.53 2.24
N ARG A 127 13.74 9.22 3.32
CA ARG A 127 14.33 8.88 4.62
C ARG A 127 14.47 7.36 4.70
N PHE A 128 15.66 6.88 5.01
CA PHE A 128 15.87 5.48 5.36
C PHE A 128 15.07 5.14 6.64
N ASP A 129 14.31 4.06 6.59
CA ASP A 129 13.38 3.65 7.63
C ASP A 129 13.88 2.44 8.44
N GLY A 130 14.66 1.57 7.79
CA GLY A 130 15.25 0.37 8.37
C GLY A 130 15.50 -0.72 7.34
N TRP A 131 16.08 -1.83 7.80
CA TRP A 131 16.12 -3.08 7.04
C TRP A 131 14.90 -3.93 7.39
N TYR A 132 14.38 -4.63 6.39
CA TYR A 132 13.17 -5.44 6.47
C TYR A 132 13.35 -6.75 5.74
N GLN A 133 12.65 -7.79 6.20
CA GLN A 133 12.61 -9.10 5.58
C GLN A 133 11.18 -9.41 5.12
N ILE A 134 11.01 -10.14 4.02
CA ILE A 134 9.69 -10.63 3.62
C ILE A 134 9.29 -11.72 4.61
N GLU A 135 8.23 -11.48 5.39
CA GLU A 135 7.68 -12.45 6.33
C GLU A 135 6.72 -13.38 5.60
N LYS A 136 5.77 -12.80 4.85
CA LYS A 136 4.70 -13.49 4.12
C LYS A 136 4.53 -12.89 2.72
N LEU A 137 4.32 -13.74 1.72
CA LEU A 137 3.98 -13.35 0.35
C LEU A 137 2.77 -14.17 -0.12
N ALA A 138 1.69 -13.48 -0.50
CA ALA A 138 0.48 -14.10 -1.05
C ALA A 138 0.16 -13.51 -2.43
N TYR A 139 -0.03 -14.38 -3.42
CA TYR A 139 -0.46 -13.98 -4.76
C TYR A 139 -1.98 -14.04 -4.87
N LEU A 140 -2.60 -12.91 -5.19
CA LEU A 140 -4.04 -12.83 -5.45
C LEU A 140 -4.32 -13.00 -6.95
N ALA A 141 -5.21 -13.93 -7.26
CA ALA A 141 -5.70 -14.13 -8.62
C ALA A 141 -6.48 -12.89 -9.11
N PRO A 142 -6.49 -12.62 -10.44
CA PRO A 142 -7.32 -11.56 -11.01
C PRO A 142 -8.79 -11.80 -10.65
N GLU A 143 -9.52 -10.72 -10.42
CA GLU A 143 -10.96 -10.74 -10.09
C GLU A 143 -11.36 -11.57 -8.84
N SER A 144 -10.40 -12.00 -8.02
CA SER A 144 -10.67 -12.73 -6.78
C SER A 144 -11.39 -11.87 -5.72
N PRO A 145 -12.27 -12.45 -4.88
CA PRO A 145 -13.01 -11.71 -3.87
C PRO A 145 -12.11 -11.09 -2.80
N GLU A 146 -10.94 -11.69 -2.53
CA GLU A 146 -9.92 -11.14 -1.65
C GLU A 146 -9.29 -9.87 -2.23
N LEU A 147 -8.99 -9.87 -3.54
CA LEU A 147 -8.48 -8.70 -4.25
C LEU A 147 -9.49 -7.54 -4.24
N VAL A 148 -10.79 -7.83 -4.38
CA VAL A 148 -11.86 -6.82 -4.28
C VAL A 148 -11.84 -6.18 -2.89
N LYS A 149 -11.95 -6.96 -1.80
CA LYS A 149 -11.90 -6.47 -0.41
C LYS A 149 -10.63 -5.66 -0.12
N MET A 150 -9.48 -6.13 -0.60
CA MET A 150 -8.18 -5.46 -0.46
C MET A 150 -8.15 -4.11 -1.18
N LEU A 151 -8.66 -4.03 -2.41
CA LEU A 151 -8.77 -2.77 -3.14
C LEU A 151 -9.77 -1.81 -2.48
N GLU A 152 -10.91 -2.30 -1.99
CA GLU A 152 -11.87 -1.48 -1.25
C GLU A 152 -11.22 -0.85 -0.01
N LYS A 153 -10.55 -1.66 0.82
CA LYS A 153 -9.78 -1.17 1.99
C LYS A 153 -8.72 -0.13 1.59
N LYS A 154 -8.09 -0.27 0.42
CA LYS A 154 -7.06 0.65 -0.10
C LYS A 154 -7.62 1.98 -0.64
N TRP A 155 -8.85 1.99 -1.19
CA TRP A 155 -9.47 3.19 -1.77
C TRP A 155 -10.49 3.89 -0.84
N ASN A 156 -10.85 3.25 0.26
CA ASN A 156 -11.60 3.86 1.35
C ASN A 156 -10.64 4.66 2.24
N LYS A 157 -10.47 5.96 1.95
CA LYS A 157 -9.71 6.84 2.84
C LYS A 157 -10.63 7.41 3.94
N THR A 158 -10.29 7.14 5.19
CA THR A 158 -10.89 7.81 6.35
C THR A 158 -10.46 9.28 6.38
N ASP A 159 -11.42 10.19 6.52
CA ASP A 159 -11.17 11.60 6.82
C ASP A 159 -10.77 11.74 8.31
N ARG A 160 -10.15 12.85 8.70
CA ARG A 160 -9.72 13.18 10.09
C ARG A 160 -10.86 13.27 11.13
N PHE A 161 -12.07 12.89 10.73
CA PHE A 161 -13.31 12.91 11.49
C PHE A 161 -13.95 11.51 11.53
N GLY A 162 -13.18 10.43 11.31
CA GLY A 162 -13.67 9.05 11.22
C GLY A 162 -14.52 8.71 9.98
N ASN A 163 -14.89 9.71 9.16
CA ASN A 163 -15.76 9.50 8.01
C ASN A 163 -15.01 8.89 6.82
N ALA A 164 -15.33 7.67 6.43
CA ALA A 164 -14.85 7.07 5.20
C ALA A 164 -15.35 7.87 3.98
N ARG A 165 -14.44 8.54 3.27
CA ARG A 165 -14.72 9.15 1.97
C ARG A 165 -14.31 8.14 0.89
N PRO A 166 -15.25 7.52 0.17
CA PRO A 166 -14.89 6.61 -0.92
C PRO A 166 -14.14 7.42 -1.99
N GLN A 167 -12.88 7.06 -2.26
CA GLN A 167 -12.13 7.73 -3.33
C GLN A 167 -12.69 7.24 -4.67
N GLN A 168 -13.57 8.05 -5.25
CA GLN A 168 -14.38 7.69 -6.41
C GLN A 168 -13.51 7.49 -7.66
N ARG A 169 -13.09 6.23 -7.87
CA ARG A 169 -12.50 5.75 -9.13
C ARG A 169 -13.59 5.47 -10.14
N SER A 170 -13.27 5.65 -11.42
CA SER A 170 -14.17 5.20 -12.49
C SER A 170 -14.26 3.67 -12.51
N GLU A 171 -15.41 3.15 -12.92
CA GLU A 171 -15.63 1.70 -13.06
C GLU A 171 -14.59 1.06 -14.00
N ALA A 172 -14.19 1.78 -15.05
CA ALA A 172 -13.12 1.35 -15.96
C ALA A 172 -11.78 1.13 -15.23
N GLN A 173 -11.35 2.04 -14.34
CA GLN A 173 -10.13 1.90 -13.54
C GLN A 173 -10.22 0.77 -12.51
N TRP A 174 -11.42 0.49 -12.00
CA TRP A 174 -11.70 -0.64 -11.13
C TRP A 174 -11.53 -1.97 -11.87
N ARG A 175 -12.25 -2.15 -12.99
CA ARG A 175 -12.14 -3.34 -13.86
C ARG A 175 -10.70 -3.53 -14.36
N GLU A 176 -10.01 -2.45 -14.76
CA GLU A 176 -8.59 -2.51 -15.13
C GLU A 176 -7.72 -2.96 -13.95
N SER A 177 -7.98 -2.51 -12.72
CA SER A 177 -7.19 -2.93 -11.55
C SER A 177 -7.40 -4.40 -11.18
N LEU A 178 -8.62 -4.92 -11.35
CA LEU A 178 -8.99 -6.31 -11.04
C LEU A 178 -8.45 -7.33 -12.07
N ARG A 179 -8.24 -6.92 -13.33
CA ARG A 179 -7.72 -7.77 -14.42
C ARG A 179 -6.28 -8.25 -14.27
N HIS A 180 -5.51 -7.69 -13.33
CA HIS A 180 -4.13 -8.11 -13.09
C HIS A 180 -4.02 -9.00 -11.86
N ARG A 181 -3.00 -9.85 -11.85
CA ARG A 181 -2.53 -10.49 -10.61
C ARG A 181 -1.96 -9.42 -9.68
N TRP A 182 -2.13 -9.63 -8.38
CA TRP A 182 -1.53 -8.81 -7.33
C TRP A 182 -0.71 -9.69 -6.40
N ALA A 183 0.23 -9.08 -5.68
CA ALA A 183 0.86 -9.69 -4.52
C ALA A 183 0.66 -8.82 -3.29
N VAL A 184 0.34 -9.48 -2.18
CA VAL A 184 0.33 -8.92 -0.84
C VAL A 184 1.61 -9.39 -0.15
N LEU A 185 2.44 -8.44 0.27
CA LEU A 185 3.65 -8.71 1.05
C LEU A 185 3.47 -8.18 2.46
N LYS A 186 3.76 -9.00 3.46
CA LYS A 186 3.95 -8.54 4.85
C LYS A 186 5.44 -8.50 5.11
N LEU A 187 5.95 -7.33 5.47
CA LEU A 187 7.36 -7.14 5.82
C LEU A 187 7.53 -7.12 7.33
N LYS A 188 8.57 -7.78 7.84
CA LYS A 188 8.98 -7.71 9.24
C LYS A 188 10.28 -6.91 9.31
N LYS A 189 10.43 -6.02 10.30
CA LYS A 189 11.68 -5.28 10.50
C LYS A 189 12.79 -6.24 10.94
N ASP A 190 13.97 -6.06 10.37
CA ASP A 190 15.15 -6.90 10.59
C ASP A 190 16.20 -6.09 11.39
N GLU A 191 16.18 -6.26 12.71
CA GLU A 191 17.04 -5.52 13.65
C GLU A 191 18.48 -6.01 13.62
N ASP A 192 18.70 -7.30 13.32
CA ASP A 192 20.02 -7.89 13.17
C ASP A 192 20.71 -7.33 11.92
N ALA A 193 20.01 -7.31 10.78
CA ALA A 193 20.53 -6.66 9.56
C ALA A 193 20.75 -5.15 9.75
N GLU A 194 19.92 -4.46 10.54
CA GLU A 194 20.14 -3.04 10.86
C GLU A 194 21.39 -2.80 11.71
N LYS A 195 21.70 -3.72 12.63
CA LYS A 195 22.91 -3.68 13.45
C LYS A 195 24.18 -4.04 12.66
N GLU A 196 24.10 -5.00 11.74
CA GLU A 196 25.24 -5.47 10.93
C GLU A 196 25.56 -4.56 9.74
N LEU A 197 24.55 -4.16 8.96
CA LEU A 197 24.73 -3.38 7.73
C LEU A 197 24.71 -1.87 7.97
N GLY A 198 24.04 -1.43 9.04
CA GLY A 198 23.84 -0.02 9.36
C GLY A 198 23.04 0.75 8.30
N VAL A 199 23.17 2.07 8.28
CA VAL A 199 22.46 2.92 7.30
C VAL A 199 23.14 2.81 5.93
N PRO A 200 22.41 2.42 4.85
CA PRO A 200 22.99 2.26 3.53
C PRO A 200 23.50 3.60 2.98
N LYS A 201 24.79 3.62 2.60
CA LYS A 201 25.47 4.80 2.05
C LYS A 201 25.11 5.04 0.58
N ILE A 202 23.86 5.39 0.32
CA ILE A 202 23.42 5.78 -1.03
C ILE A 202 24.06 7.11 -1.39
N GLY A 203 24.97 7.09 -2.36
CA GLY A 203 25.53 8.31 -2.94
C GLY A 203 24.41 9.16 -3.54
N ARG A 204 24.26 10.40 -3.07
CA ARG A 204 23.39 11.36 -3.75
C ARG A 204 23.99 11.61 -5.13
N LEU A 205 23.24 11.29 -6.19
CA LEU A 205 23.50 11.85 -7.51
C LEU A 205 23.66 13.37 -7.34
N PRO A 206 24.67 14.01 -7.96
CA PRO A 206 24.88 15.45 -7.83
C PRO A 206 23.57 16.14 -8.16
N GLU A 207 23.01 16.78 -7.14
CA GLU A 207 21.70 17.43 -7.23
C GLU A 207 21.86 18.53 -8.27
N LEU A 208 21.19 18.35 -9.42
CA LEU A 208 21.39 19.13 -10.64
C LEU A 208 21.34 20.61 -10.28
N ASP A 209 22.53 21.23 -10.24
CA ASP A 209 22.76 22.43 -9.45
C ASP A 209 21.76 23.51 -9.88
N PRO A 210 20.94 24.08 -8.98
CA PRO A 210 20.02 25.15 -9.36
C PRO A 210 20.74 26.39 -9.89
N GLU A 211 22.05 26.51 -9.65
CA GLU A 211 22.95 27.53 -10.22
C GLU A 211 23.64 27.09 -11.53
N SER A 212 23.54 25.80 -11.93
CA SER A 212 23.82 25.45 -13.33
C SER A 212 22.92 26.33 -14.19
N PRO A 213 23.49 27.13 -15.12
CA PRO A 213 22.76 28.21 -15.76
C PRO A 213 21.56 27.58 -16.44
N LYS A 214 20.37 27.94 -15.95
CA LYS A 214 19.10 27.37 -16.43
C LYS A 214 19.07 27.61 -17.91
N VAL A 215 19.40 26.57 -18.68
CA VAL A 215 19.05 26.47 -20.10
C VAL A 215 17.55 26.50 -20.05
N ALA A 216 17.00 27.71 -20.20
CA ALA A 216 15.61 27.98 -19.92
C ALA A 216 14.84 27.01 -20.80
N LYS A 217 14.22 26.01 -20.18
CA LYS A 217 13.48 24.98 -20.89
C LYS A 217 12.24 25.68 -21.42
N LYS A 218 12.42 26.31 -22.59
CA LYS A 218 11.43 27.14 -23.28
C LYS A 218 10.13 26.39 -23.17
N THR A 219 9.20 26.98 -22.45
CA THR A 219 7.88 26.38 -22.27
C THR A 219 7.30 26.13 -23.66
N VAL A 220 6.39 25.17 -23.80
CA VAL A 220 5.80 24.87 -25.12
C VAL A 220 5.23 26.15 -25.77
N ASN A 221 4.70 27.08 -24.96
CA ASN A 221 4.28 28.40 -25.43
C ASN A 221 5.42 29.30 -25.92
N GLU A 222 6.57 29.36 -25.23
CA GLU A 222 7.75 30.11 -25.72
C GLU A 222 8.34 29.48 -26.99
N MET A 223 8.39 28.15 -27.06
CA MET A 223 8.90 27.42 -28.23
C MET A 223 7.96 27.59 -29.45
N LEU A 224 6.64 27.63 -29.22
CA LEU A 224 5.64 27.96 -30.25
C LEU A 224 5.64 29.45 -30.61
N ALA A 225 5.92 30.35 -29.66
CA ALA A 225 6.08 31.78 -29.94
C ALA A 225 7.34 32.03 -30.78
N GLU A 226 8.45 31.37 -30.46
CA GLU A 226 9.68 31.37 -31.24
C GLU A 226 9.45 30.81 -32.65
N MET A 227 8.71 29.70 -32.82
CA MET A 227 8.34 29.21 -34.16
C MET A 227 7.41 30.15 -34.94
N ARG A 228 6.64 31.02 -34.27
CA ARG A 228 5.82 32.06 -34.92
C ARG A 228 6.61 33.32 -35.30
N MET A 229 7.73 33.58 -34.63
CA MET A 229 8.50 34.83 -34.79
C MET A 229 9.86 34.61 -35.48
N GLY A 230 10.42 33.40 -35.45
CA GLY A 230 11.80 33.06 -35.84
C GLY A 230 12.03 32.87 -37.34
N GLY A 231 11.24 33.52 -38.20
CA GLY A 231 11.41 33.45 -39.65
C GLY A 231 12.37 34.49 -40.25
N GLN A 232 12.75 35.52 -39.48
CA GLN A 232 13.49 36.68 -40.00
C GLN A 232 14.47 37.24 -38.95
N GLY A 233 15.75 37.32 -39.32
CA GLY A 233 16.70 38.23 -38.68
C GLY A 233 17.86 37.63 -37.89
N ASP A 234 18.76 36.90 -38.55
CA ASP A 234 20.19 36.95 -38.18
C ASP A 234 21.13 36.62 -39.37
N GLN A 235 20.95 37.34 -40.47
CA GLN A 235 21.95 37.47 -41.53
C GLN A 235 22.38 38.93 -41.64
N LYS A 236 23.41 39.32 -40.87
CA LYS A 236 24.00 40.66 -40.99
C LYS A 236 25.51 40.63 -41.18
N THR A 237 25.88 40.20 -42.38
CA THR A 237 26.96 40.80 -43.19
C THR A 237 28.28 41.09 -42.48
N ASP A 238 29.16 40.09 -42.42
CA ASP A 238 30.60 40.33 -42.32
C ASP A 238 31.17 40.56 -43.73
N SER A 239 31.46 41.82 -44.07
CA SER A 239 32.07 42.18 -45.35
C SER A 239 32.88 43.47 -45.24
N ARG A 240 34.04 43.41 -44.58
CA ARG A 240 35.05 44.49 -44.61
C ARG A 240 36.33 44.02 -45.30
N VAL A 241 36.27 43.93 -46.63
CA VAL A 241 37.44 43.76 -47.49
C VAL A 241 38.38 44.95 -47.30
N LYS A 242 39.63 44.68 -46.90
CA LYS A 242 40.71 45.67 -46.95
C LYS A 242 41.39 45.62 -48.32
N GLY A 243 41.30 46.69 -49.08
CA GLY A 243 42.24 46.97 -50.16
C GLY A 243 43.52 47.59 -49.58
N SER A 244 44.66 47.28 -50.18
CA SER A 244 45.97 47.84 -49.87
C SER A 244 46.65 48.25 -51.16
N GLU A 245 47.00 49.53 -51.28
CA GLU A 245 48.02 50.10 -52.17
C GLU A 245 48.98 50.93 -51.31
#